data_AF-A0A935J0Q1-F1
#
_entry.id   AF-A0A935J0Q1-F1
#
_cell.length_a   1.000
_cell.length_b   1.000
_cell.length_c   1.000
_cell.angle_alpha   90.00
_cell.angle_beta   90.00
_cell.angle_gamma   90.00
#
_symmetry.space_group_name_H-M   'P 1'
#
loop_
_entity.id
_entity.type
_entity.pdbx_description
1 polymer ?
#
loop_
_entity_poly.entity_id
_entity_poly.type
_entity_poly.pdbx_seq_one_letter_code
_entity_poly.pdbx_strand_id
1 'polypeptide(L)'
;MVNETTKTQRILMAVVAVIGGLYLMLWAPTQSMQTLKVSLDQVLLRLVPHDADFYPAVPVLSVTFSVWIIAFVFAGAFLLMLSKKLYEGVKWARAAALGMFAIPSVGGMTMLIPWFVLVLAEYPEKGVPPHTISGMPPVMFVLFINLLFYFIILFSDMDTLKNKALKLVPYTGLGVVSGMVFMNGQHGVRYFIHIPGEFVTGADGLITANPTPPPFTSSLAHYITNLDHLDWKTFDMVSDQAVYSPQTLALLLGGFLLYAASVLLIVSIPMLAMKNKTGWYMATTAALATAVVSFQGFIVRSSTEWLQGGVLSLGLFAILLIPAFKNLLIEKGEG
;
A
#
# COMPACT_ATOMS: atom_id res chain seq x y z
N MET A 1 -24.64 -4.75 -2.43
CA MET A 1 -24.87 -6.09 -3.02
C MET A 1 -26.33 -6.48 -2.86
N VAL A 2 -26.86 -7.33 -3.76
CA VAL A 2 -28.18 -7.95 -3.60
C VAL A 2 -28.05 -9.13 -2.63
N ASN A 3 -29.06 -9.36 -1.77
CA ASN A 3 -29.01 -10.40 -0.74
C ASN A 3 -29.16 -11.82 -1.31
N GLU A 4 -29.84 -11.95 -2.44
CA GLU A 4 -30.17 -13.25 -3.01
C GLU A 4 -28.93 -13.93 -3.61
N THR A 5 -28.70 -15.16 -3.13
CA THR A 5 -27.62 -16.06 -3.57
C THR A 5 -28.16 -17.47 -3.69
N THR A 6 -27.71 -18.21 -4.70
CA THR A 6 -28.08 -19.63 -4.90
C THR A 6 -27.27 -20.54 -3.96
N LYS A 7 -27.73 -21.78 -3.76
CA LYS A 7 -26.99 -22.79 -2.97
C LYS A 7 -25.58 -23.00 -3.52
N THR A 8 -25.42 -23.08 -4.84
CA THR A 8 -24.12 -23.23 -5.50
C THR A 8 -23.20 -22.05 -5.23
N GLN A 9 -23.70 -20.82 -5.30
CA GLN A 9 -22.93 -19.62 -4.98
C GLN A 9 -22.46 -19.60 -3.52
N ARG A 10 -23.32 -20.02 -2.58
CA ARG A 10 -22.97 -20.09 -1.15
C ARG A 10 -21.90 -21.14 -0.88
N ILE A 11 -21.99 -22.31 -1.51
CA ILE A 11 -20.95 -23.36 -1.44
C ILE A 11 -19.63 -22.82 -1.99
N LEU A 12 -19.66 -22.19 -3.16
CA LEU A 12 -18.45 -21.63 -3.78
C LEU A 12 -17.78 -20.60 -2.86
N MET A 13 -18.54 -19.65 -2.30
CA MET A 13 -17.99 -18.65 -1.38
C MET A 13 -17.40 -19.28 -0.11
N ALA A 14 -18.07 -20.29 0.46
CA ALA A 14 -17.56 -21.00 1.64
C ALA A 14 -16.26 -21.75 1.34
N VAL A 15 -16.18 -22.45 0.20
CA VAL A 15 -14.97 -23.13 -0.26
C VAL A 15 -13.82 -22.14 -0.50
N VAL A 16 -14.11 -21.02 -1.17
CA VAL A 16 -13.13 -19.95 -1.39
C VAL A 16 -12.61 -19.38 -0.06
N ALA A 17 -13.49 -19.15 0.92
CA ALA A 17 -13.08 -18.68 2.23
C ALA A 17 -12.20 -19.69 2.98
N VAL A 18 -12.47 -20.99 2.86
CA VAL A 18 -11.63 -22.04 3.45
C VAL A 18 -10.25 -22.10 2.78
N ILE A 19 -10.22 -22.22 1.45
CA ILE A 19 -8.97 -22.32 0.69
C ILE A 19 -8.14 -21.04 0.85
N GLY A 20 -8.76 -19.88 0.69
CA GLY A 20 -8.12 -18.59 0.86
C GLY A 20 -7.64 -18.35 2.29
N GLY A 21 -8.44 -18.75 3.28
CA GLY A 21 -8.07 -18.66 4.70
C GLY A 21 -6.81 -19.46 5.02
N LEU A 22 -6.77 -20.73 4.59
CA LEU A 22 -5.58 -21.57 4.75
C LEU A 22 -4.38 -21.01 3.98
N TYR A 23 -4.60 -20.52 2.75
CA TYR A 23 -3.52 -19.95 1.96
C TYR A 23 -2.85 -18.74 2.62
N LEU A 24 -3.66 -17.82 3.14
CA LEU A 24 -3.19 -16.61 3.81
C LEU A 24 -2.45 -16.89 5.13
N MET A 25 -2.76 -18.01 5.78
CA MET A 25 -2.09 -18.42 7.01
C MET A 25 -0.80 -19.22 6.75
N LEU A 26 -0.76 -20.04 5.69
CA LEU A 26 0.31 -21.02 5.49
C LEU A 26 1.37 -20.58 4.46
N TRP A 27 0.97 -19.99 3.33
CA TRP A 27 1.88 -19.72 2.22
C TRP A 27 2.15 -18.24 1.99
N ALA A 28 1.13 -17.38 2.11
CA ALA A 28 1.29 -15.95 1.87
C ALA A 28 2.38 -15.28 2.74
N PRO A 29 2.52 -15.59 4.06
CA PRO A 29 3.58 -15.02 4.89
C PRO A 29 4.99 -15.33 4.36
N THR A 30 5.20 -16.58 3.93
CA THR A 30 6.50 -17.04 3.40
C THR A 30 6.84 -16.33 2.09
N GLN A 31 5.87 -16.20 1.17
CA GLN A 31 6.07 -15.49 -0.10
C GLN A 31 6.37 -14.00 0.11
N SER A 32 5.66 -13.35 1.03
CA SER A 32 5.93 -11.97 1.41
C SER A 32 7.31 -11.80 2.04
N MET A 33 7.72 -12.71 2.93
CA MET A 33 9.03 -12.64 3.59
C MET A 33 10.18 -12.90 2.60
N GLN A 34 10.02 -13.83 1.65
CA GLN A 34 11.00 -14.04 0.58
C GLN A 34 11.17 -12.78 -0.28
N THR A 35 10.05 -12.14 -0.63
CA THR A 35 10.07 -10.89 -1.39
C THR A 35 10.79 -9.79 -0.60
N LEU A 36 10.45 -9.62 0.68
CA LEU A 36 11.12 -8.65 1.55
C LEU A 36 12.63 -8.89 1.61
N LYS A 37 13.05 -10.13 1.89
CA LYS A 37 14.46 -10.47 2.05
C LYS A 37 15.26 -10.10 0.81
N VAL A 38 14.78 -10.48 -0.38
CA VAL A 38 15.44 -10.13 -1.64
C VAL A 38 15.49 -8.61 -1.83
N SER A 39 14.40 -7.90 -1.56
CA SER A 39 14.39 -6.43 -1.65
C SER A 39 15.40 -5.78 -0.69
N LEU A 40 15.49 -6.26 0.56
CA LEU A 40 16.45 -5.75 1.54
C LEU A 40 17.90 -6.06 1.16
N ASP A 41 18.17 -7.28 0.68
CA ASP A 41 19.50 -7.66 0.20
C ASP A 41 19.94 -6.75 -0.96
N GLN A 42 19.04 -6.46 -1.92
CA GLN A 42 19.33 -5.55 -3.02
C GLN A 42 19.54 -4.10 -2.54
N VAL A 43 18.72 -3.61 -1.61
CA VAL A 43 18.92 -2.27 -1.05
C VAL A 43 20.28 -2.15 -0.39
N LEU A 44 20.62 -3.08 0.52
CA LEU A 44 21.83 -2.99 1.33
C LEU A 44 23.11 -3.22 0.53
N LEU A 45 23.10 -4.16 -0.41
CA LEU A 45 24.32 -4.59 -1.10
C LEU A 45 24.54 -3.88 -2.44
N ARG A 46 23.46 -3.40 -3.10
CA ARG A 46 23.53 -2.83 -4.45
C ARG A 46 23.18 -1.34 -4.49
N LEU A 47 22.28 -0.85 -3.65
CA LEU A 47 21.80 0.54 -3.76
C LEU A 47 22.47 1.47 -2.75
N VAL A 48 22.44 1.13 -1.47
CA VAL A 48 22.99 1.97 -0.38
C VAL A 48 24.47 2.34 -0.58
N PRO A 49 25.36 1.47 -1.09
CA PRO A 49 26.76 1.86 -1.34
C PRO A 49 26.93 2.98 -2.36
N HIS A 50 25.93 3.21 -3.21
CA HIS A 50 25.97 4.23 -4.27
C HIS A 50 25.09 5.43 -3.95
N ASP A 51 24.06 5.25 -3.11
CA ASP A 51 23.15 6.31 -2.71
C ASP A 51 22.50 5.99 -1.35
N ALA A 52 22.88 6.78 -0.34
CA ALA A 52 22.38 6.69 1.02
C ALA A 52 20.87 6.93 1.14
N ASP A 53 20.23 7.61 0.17
CA ASP A 53 18.78 7.88 0.17
C ASP A 53 17.94 6.59 0.10
N PHE A 54 18.54 5.46 -0.29
CA PHE A 54 17.87 4.16 -0.25
C PHE A 54 17.82 3.54 1.16
N TYR A 55 18.67 3.98 2.10
CA TYR A 55 18.72 3.40 3.44
C TYR A 55 17.38 3.49 4.20
N PRO A 56 16.66 4.64 4.23
CA PRO A 56 15.35 4.73 4.87
C PRO A 56 14.32 3.69 4.40
N ALA A 57 14.49 3.12 3.20
CA ALA A 57 13.62 2.04 2.73
C ALA A 57 13.71 0.79 3.61
N VAL A 58 14.87 0.48 4.21
CA VAL A 58 15.10 -0.72 5.01
C VAL A 58 14.13 -0.81 6.20
N PRO A 59 14.11 0.16 7.14
CA PRO A 59 13.16 0.11 8.26
C PRO A 59 11.70 0.27 7.82
N VAL A 60 11.38 1.12 6.83
CA VAL A 60 9.99 1.26 6.33
C VAL A 60 9.45 -0.05 5.80
N LEU A 61 10.20 -0.71 4.91
CA LEU A 61 9.76 -1.94 4.28
C LEU A 61 9.69 -3.07 5.30
N SER A 62 10.65 -3.17 6.22
CA SER A 62 10.63 -4.17 7.28
C SER A 62 9.36 -4.07 8.13
N VAL A 63 8.98 -2.86 8.55
CA VAL A 63 7.77 -2.64 9.34
C VAL A 63 6.51 -2.88 8.50
N THR A 64 6.40 -2.26 7.33
CA THR A 64 5.18 -2.31 6.52
C THR A 64 4.90 -3.71 5.97
N PHE A 65 5.91 -4.47 5.54
CA PHE A 65 5.73 -5.88 5.17
C PHE A 65 5.28 -6.71 6.37
N SER A 66 5.86 -6.49 7.55
CA SER A 66 5.47 -7.21 8.77
C SER A 66 4.00 -6.95 9.12
N VAL A 67 3.55 -5.69 9.03
CA VAL A 67 2.13 -5.32 9.24
C VAL A 67 1.23 -6.05 8.25
N TRP A 68 1.58 -6.10 6.97
CA TRP A 68 0.81 -6.83 5.97
C TRP A 68 0.77 -8.33 6.24
N ILE A 69 1.91 -8.95 6.55
CA ILE A 69 1.99 -10.38 6.85
C ILE A 69 1.11 -10.74 8.06
N ILE A 70 1.15 -9.93 9.11
CA ILE A 70 0.29 -10.11 10.29
C ILE A 70 -1.19 -9.97 9.88
N ALA A 71 -1.51 -8.95 9.08
CA ALA A 71 -2.87 -8.74 8.59
C ALA A 71 -3.36 -9.92 7.73
N PHE A 72 -2.48 -10.60 6.98
CA PHE A 72 -2.84 -11.78 6.19
C PHE A 72 -3.23 -12.94 7.08
N VAL A 73 -2.46 -13.20 8.15
CA VAL A 73 -2.77 -14.27 9.11
C VAL A 73 -4.13 -14.01 9.77
N PHE A 74 -4.40 -12.77 10.21
CA PHE A 74 -5.70 -12.42 10.78
C PHE A 74 -6.85 -12.51 9.77
N ALA A 75 -6.65 -12.00 8.55
CA ALA A 75 -7.66 -12.11 7.49
C ALA A 75 -7.94 -13.57 7.15
N GLY A 76 -6.91 -14.41 7.10
CA GLY A 76 -7.02 -15.83 6.83
C GLY A 76 -7.80 -16.56 7.93
N ALA A 77 -7.45 -16.35 9.19
CA ALA A 77 -8.17 -16.93 10.32
C ALA A 77 -9.65 -16.49 10.35
N PHE A 78 -9.91 -15.22 10.07
CA PHE A 78 -11.27 -14.71 10.06
C PHE A 78 -12.10 -15.26 8.89
N LEU A 79 -11.51 -15.46 7.71
CA LEU A 79 -12.17 -16.13 6.58
C LEU A 79 -12.59 -17.57 6.92
N LEU A 80 -11.77 -18.31 7.67
CA LEU A 80 -12.14 -19.64 8.16
C LEU A 80 -13.37 -19.57 9.08
N MET A 81 -13.43 -18.58 9.98
CA MET A 81 -14.60 -18.36 10.83
C MET A 81 -15.85 -17.96 10.04
N LEU A 82 -15.69 -17.19 8.96
CA LEU A 82 -16.80 -16.74 8.11
C LEU A 82 -17.36 -17.84 7.21
N SER A 83 -16.60 -18.92 6.94
CA SER A 83 -16.99 -19.98 5.99
C SER A 83 -18.40 -20.54 6.23
N LYS A 84 -18.76 -20.83 7.48
CA LYS A 84 -20.11 -21.29 7.86
C LYS A 84 -21.17 -20.23 7.56
N LYS A 85 -20.93 -18.97 7.89
CA LYS A 85 -21.87 -17.86 7.67
C LYS A 85 -22.05 -17.55 6.18
N LEU A 86 -21.00 -17.75 5.37
CA LEU A 86 -21.07 -17.66 3.92
C LEU A 86 -21.94 -18.78 3.33
N TYR A 87 -21.80 -20.01 3.84
CA TYR A 87 -22.66 -21.14 3.45
C TYR A 87 -24.13 -20.90 3.82
N GLU A 88 -24.40 -20.30 4.98
CA GLU A 88 -25.74 -19.88 5.41
C GLU A 88 -26.32 -18.73 4.55
N GLY A 89 -25.50 -18.06 3.74
CA GLY A 89 -25.93 -16.94 2.87
C GLY A 89 -26.07 -15.61 3.59
N VAL A 90 -25.35 -15.42 4.71
CA VAL A 90 -25.46 -14.21 5.53
C VAL A 90 -24.80 -13.01 4.83
N LYS A 91 -25.58 -11.94 4.59
CA LYS A 91 -25.14 -10.75 3.83
C LYS A 91 -23.86 -10.12 4.39
N TRP A 92 -23.81 -9.87 5.70
CA TRP A 92 -22.67 -9.19 6.33
C TRP A 92 -21.40 -10.07 6.26
N ALA A 93 -21.53 -11.39 6.30
CA ALA A 93 -20.40 -12.31 6.21
C ALA A 93 -19.76 -12.26 4.81
N ARG A 94 -20.58 -12.13 3.77
CA ARG A 94 -20.10 -11.93 2.38
C ARG A 94 -19.36 -10.61 2.23
N ALA A 95 -19.92 -9.53 2.78
CA ALA A 95 -19.25 -8.24 2.78
C ALA A 95 -17.92 -8.28 3.55
N ALA A 96 -17.89 -8.89 4.73
CA ALA A 96 -16.68 -9.06 5.51
C ALA A 96 -15.62 -9.89 4.76
N ALA A 97 -16.00 -11.00 4.14
CA ALA A 97 -15.09 -11.83 3.34
C ALA A 97 -14.50 -11.05 2.16
N LEU A 98 -15.30 -10.19 1.51
CA LEU A 98 -14.82 -9.29 0.46
C LEU A 98 -13.73 -8.35 0.98
N GLY A 99 -13.93 -7.74 2.16
CA GLY A 99 -12.91 -6.93 2.83
C GLY A 99 -11.66 -7.73 3.21
N MET A 100 -11.83 -8.96 3.70
CA MET A 100 -10.71 -9.83 4.08
C MET A 100 -9.86 -10.27 2.89
N PHE A 101 -10.43 -10.43 1.69
CA PHE A 101 -9.65 -10.66 0.47
C PHE A 101 -9.09 -9.37 -0.13
N ALA A 102 -9.66 -8.20 0.18
CA ALA A 102 -9.11 -6.91 -0.23
C ALA A 102 -7.76 -6.62 0.45
N ILE A 103 -7.64 -6.94 1.75
CA ILE A 103 -6.40 -6.75 2.53
C ILE A 103 -5.16 -7.35 1.82
N PRO A 104 -5.11 -8.66 1.50
CA PRO A 104 -3.97 -9.26 0.83
C PRO A 104 -3.84 -8.90 -0.65
N SER A 105 -4.92 -8.49 -1.30
CA SER A 105 -4.84 -7.95 -2.67
C SER A 105 -4.11 -6.60 -2.66
N VAL A 106 -4.49 -5.68 -1.77
CA VAL A 106 -3.79 -4.40 -1.60
C VAL A 106 -2.38 -4.63 -1.09
N GLY A 107 -2.21 -5.42 -0.03
CA GLY A 107 -0.89 -5.76 0.52
C GLY A 107 0.04 -6.35 -0.54
N GLY A 108 -0.44 -7.29 -1.36
CA GLY A 108 0.32 -7.85 -2.47
C GLY A 108 0.78 -6.80 -3.49
N MET A 109 -0.09 -5.85 -3.85
CA MET A 109 0.27 -4.72 -4.73
C MET A 109 1.33 -3.82 -4.07
N THR A 110 1.17 -3.47 -2.79
CA THR A 110 2.12 -2.60 -2.08
C THR A 110 3.50 -3.24 -1.91
N MET A 111 3.55 -4.57 -1.75
CA MET A 111 4.81 -5.32 -1.61
C MET A 111 5.45 -5.65 -2.95
N LEU A 112 4.70 -5.59 -4.05
CA LEU A 112 5.20 -5.77 -5.41
C LEU A 112 6.04 -4.58 -5.87
N ILE A 113 5.65 -3.34 -5.53
CA ILE A 113 6.33 -2.14 -6.02
C ILE A 113 7.81 -2.06 -5.60
N PRO A 114 8.18 -2.35 -4.33
CA PRO A 114 9.59 -2.42 -3.92
C PRO A 114 10.43 -3.38 -4.77
N TRP A 115 9.84 -4.43 -5.34
CA TRP A 115 10.56 -5.29 -6.28
C TRP A 115 10.95 -4.54 -7.56
N PHE A 116 10.01 -3.81 -8.16
CA PHE A 116 10.31 -3.03 -9.37
C PHE A 116 11.33 -1.93 -9.10
N VAL A 117 11.25 -1.26 -7.96
CA VAL A 117 12.11 -0.11 -7.64
C VAL A 117 13.48 -0.54 -7.11
N LEU A 118 13.57 -1.63 -6.35
CA LEU A 118 14.80 -1.97 -5.62
C LEU A 118 15.53 -3.16 -6.21
N VAL A 119 14.81 -4.05 -6.89
CA VAL A 119 15.39 -5.26 -7.49
C VAL A 119 15.62 -5.05 -8.98
N LEU A 120 14.61 -4.58 -9.72
CA LEU A 120 14.66 -4.55 -11.19
C LEU A 120 15.05 -3.19 -11.79
N ALA A 121 14.90 -2.09 -11.06
CA ALA A 121 15.26 -0.78 -11.58
C ALA A 121 16.76 -0.65 -11.83
N GLU A 122 17.08 0.17 -12.82
CA GLU A 122 18.44 0.52 -13.19
C GLU A 122 18.70 2.00 -12.87
N TYR A 123 19.86 2.27 -12.28
CA TYR A 123 20.30 3.61 -11.89
C TYR A 123 21.73 3.88 -12.41
N PRO A 124 21.96 3.81 -13.74
CA PRO A 124 23.28 3.99 -14.32
C PRO A 124 23.88 5.37 -14.01
N GLU A 125 23.05 6.39 -13.84
CA GLU A 125 23.45 7.74 -13.46
C GLU A 125 24.04 7.84 -12.04
N LYS A 126 23.72 6.87 -11.17
CA LYS A 126 24.26 6.76 -9.81
C LYS A 126 25.43 5.76 -9.72
N GLY A 127 25.85 5.19 -10.85
CA GLY A 127 26.90 4.16 -10.89
C GLY A 127 26.49 2.82 -10.28
N VAL A 128 25.20 2.58 -10.10
CA VAL A 128 24.68 1.32 -9.55
C VAL A 128 24.88 0.19 -10.57
N PRO A 129 25.46 -0.95 -10.17
CA PRO A 129 25.60 -2.11 -11.05
C PRO A 129 24.24 -2.63 -11.56
N PRO A 130 24.18 -3.27 -12.74
CA PRO A 130 22.95 -3.90 -13.23
C PRO A 130 22.38 -4.93 -12.25
N HIS A 131 21.06 -5.12 -12.28
CA HIS A 131 20.43 -6.14 -11.45
C HIS A 131 20.83 -7.56 -11.90
N THR A 132 21.05 -8.45 -10.93
CA THR A 132 21.37 -9.86 -11.18
C THR A 132 20.19 -10.79 -10.98
N ILE A 133 19.09 -10.27 -10.42
CA ILE A 133 17.87 -11.02 -10.11
C ILE A 133 16.79 -10.66 -11.12
N SER A 134 16.29 -11.65 -11.85
CA SER A 134 15.21 -11.48 -12.83
C SER A 134 13.89 -12.10 -12.36
N GLY A 135 12.80 -11.69 -13.01
CA GLY A 135 11.50 -12.35 -12.88
C GLY A 135 10.57 -11.74 -11.85
N MET A 136 9.54 -12.52 -11.50
CA MET A 136 8.40 -12.09 -10.71
C MET A 136 8.61 -12.35 -9.22
N PRO A 137 8.31 -11.40 -8.32
CA PRO A 137 8.42 -11.67 -6.89
C PRO A 137 7.39 -12.70 -6.45
N PRO A 138 7.72 -13.55 -5.44
CA PRO A 138 6.77 -14.50 -4.87
C PRO A 138 5.46 -13.85 -4.39
N VAL A 139 5.48 -12.59 -3.94
CA VAL A 139 4.28 -11.88 -3.48
C VAL A 139 3.23 -11.65 -4.58
N MET A 140 3.57 -11.80 -5.86
CA MET A 140 2.57 -11.72 -6.93
C MET A 140 1.53 -12.84 -6.84
N PHE A 141 1.88 -14.01 -6.32
CA PHE A 141 0.89 -15.05 -6.05
C PHE A 141 -0.13 -14.59 -5.00
N VAL A 142 0.31 -13.87 -3.96
CA VAL A 142 -0.58 -13.28 -2.97
C VAL A 142 -1.53 -12.30 -3.63
N LEU A 143 -1.05 -11.40 -4.49
CA LEU A 143 -1.89 -10.45 -5.22
C LEU A 143 -2.94 -11.18 -6.09
N PHE A 144 -2.52 -12.04 -7.01
CA PHE A 144 -3.43 -12.60 -8.02
C PHE A 144 -4.42 -13.63 -7.45
N ILE A 145 -3.98 -14.48 -6.52
CA ILE A 145 -4.87 -15.46 -5.88
C ILE A 145 -5.95 -14.74 -5.08
N ASN A 146 -5.59 -13.70 -4.33
CA ASN A 146 -6.57 -12.97 -3.53
C ASN A 146 -7.48 -12.07 -4.36
N LEU A 147 -7.00 -11.51 -5.49
CA LEU A 147 -7.88 -10.84 -6.45
C LEU A 147 -8.91 -11.81 -7.05
N LEU A 148 -8.48 -13.02 -7.41
CA LEU A 148 -9.40 -14.06 -7.89
C LEU A 148 -10.49 -14.34 -6.84
N PHE A 149 -10.10 -14.58 -5.58
CA PHE A 149 -11.06 -14.82 -4.50
C PHE A 149 -11.96 -13.61 -4.23
N TYR A 150 -11.39 -12.41 -4.20
CA TYR A 150 -12.12 -11.15 -4.07
C TYR A 150 -13.23 -11.01 -5.12
N PHE A 151 -12.91 -11.22 -6.40
CA PHE A 151 -13.90 -11.12 -7.47
C PHE A 151 -14.93 -12.25 -7.46
N ILE A 152 -14.54 -13.46 -7.05
CA ILE A 152 -15.50 -14.54 -6.81
C ILE A 152 -16.53 -14.09 -5.76
N ILE A 153 -16.09 -13.57 -4.61
CA ILE A 153 -17.01 -13.07 -3.57
C ILE A 153 -17.86 -11.90 -4.10
N LEU A 154 -17.26 -10.93 -4.78
CA LEU A 154 -17.94 -9.74 -5.31
C LEU A 154 -19.09 -10.10 -6.26
N PHE A 155 -18.89 -11.11 -7.11
CA PHE A 155 -19.85 -11.49 -8.16
C PHE A 155 -20.77 -12.66 -7.79
N SER A 156 -20.68 -13.18 -6.56
CA SER A 156 -21.51 -14.28 -6.06
C SER A 156 -22.96 -13.90 -5.66
N ASP A 157 -23.56 -12.83 -6.22
CA ASP A 157 -25.00 -12.55 -6.08
C ASP A 157 -25.80 -12.97 -7.32
N MET A 158 -27.13 -13.00 -7.16
CA MET A 158 -28.10 -13.09 -8.25
C MET A 158 -28.38 -11.74 -8.94
N ASP A 159 -27.46 -10.78 -8.85
CA ASP A 159 -27.61 -9.50 -9.54
C ASP A 159 -27.45 -9.64 -11.05
N THR A 160 -27.96 -8.67 -11.81
CA THR A 160 -27.86 -8.66 -13.28
C THR A 160 -26.42 -8.54 -13.74
N LEU A 161 -26.10 -9.09 -14.92
CA LEU A 161 -24.76 -8.99 -15.51
C LEU A 161 -24.31 -7.54 -15.66
N LYS A 162 -25.24 -6.64 -16.04
CA LYS A 162 -25.02 -5.19 -16.10
C LYS A 162 -24.55 -4.64 -14.75
N ASN A 163 -25.25 -4.95 -13.67
CA ASN A 163 -24.87 -4.47 -12.33
C ASN A 163 -23.56 -5.09 -11.85
N LYS A 164 -23.27 -6.35 -12.18
CA LYS A 164 -21.97 -6.96 -11.88
C LYS A 164 -20.83 -6.24 -12.62
N ALA A 165 -21.00 -5.94 -13.90
CA ALA A 165 -20.03 -5.15 -14.65
C ALA A 165 -19.85 -3.75 -14.04
N LEU A 166 -20.94 -3.10 -13.59
CA LEU A 166 -20.85 -1.81 -12.90
C LEU A 166 -20.15 -1.89 -11.54
N LYS A 167 -20.24 -3.01 -10.80
CA LYS A 167 -19.50 -3.21 -9.53
C LYS A 167 -18.00 -3.26 -9.79
N LEU A 168 -17.54 -3.81 -10.91
CA LEU A 168 -16.12 -3.99 -11.20
C LEU A 168 -15.34 -2.67 -11.05
N VAL A 169 -15.89 -1.57 -11.57
CA VAL A 169 -15.19 -0.27 -11.64
C VAL A 169 -14.88 0.31 -10.25
N PRO A 170 -15.86 0.65 -9.39
CA PRO A 170 -15.57 1.23 -8.08
C PRO A 170 -14.81 0.26 -7.16
N TYR A 171 -15.14 -1.04 -7.18
CA TYR A 171 -14.49 -2.01 -6.29
C TYR A 171 -13.04 -2.31 -6.69
N THR A 172 -12.70 -2.21 -7.98
CA THR A 172 -11.30 -2.28 -8.43
C THR A 172 -10.58 -0.97 -8.13
N GLY A 173 -11.22 0.17 -8.40
CA GLY A 173 -10.66 1.49 -8.14
C GLY A 173 -10.27 1.69 -6.67
N LEU A 174 -11.10 1.24 -5.72
CA LEU A 174 -10.79 1.26 -4.29
C LEU A 174 -9.47 0.54 -3.98
N GLY A 175 -9.29 -0.68 -4.51
CA GLY A 175 -8.07 -1.46 -4.30
C GLY A 175 -6.83 -0.86 -4.97
N VAL A 176 -6.96 -0.43 -6.23
CA VAL A 176 -5.86 0.18 -7.00
C VAL A 176 -5.38 1.47 -6.34
N VAL A 177 -6.31 2.37 -5.98
CA VAL A 177 -5.96 3.63 -5.30
C VAL A 177 -5.38 3.33 -3.93
N SER A 178 -5.97 2.41 -3.16
CA SER A 178 -5.46 2.02 -1.84
C SER A 178 -4.01 1.51 -1.90
N GLY A 179 -3.67 0.67 -2.89
CA GLY A 179 -2.29 0.20 -3.08
C GLY A 179 -1.33 1.30 -3.52
N MET A 180 -1.73 2.12 -4.49
CA MET A 180 -0.91 3.23 -5.01
C MET A 180 -0.60 4.26 -3.92
N VAL A 181 -1.61 4.72 -3.17
CA VAL A 181 -1.39 5.76 -2.16
C VAL A 181 -0.63 5.23 -0.96
N PHE A 182 -0.76 3.94 -0.62
CA PHE A 182 0.09 3.33 0.41
C PHE A 182 1.57 3.38 0.01
N MET A 183 1.89 3.12 -1.26
CA MET A 183 3.25 3.23 -1.77
C MET A 183 3.77 4.68 -1.70
N ASN A 184 2.97 5.66 -2.13
CA ASN A 184 3.32 7.06 -1.96
C ASN A 184 3.55 7.40 -0.47
N GLY A 185 2.76 6.79 0.42
CA GLY A 185 2.92 6.83 1.88
C GLY A 185 4.30 6.34 2.33
N GLN A 186 4.77 5.22 1.79
CA GLN A 186 6.12 4.71 2.05
C GLN A 186 7.19 5.70 1.59
N HIS A 187 7.02 6.33 0.43
CA HIS A 187 7.94 7.37 -0.03
C HIS A 187 7.93 8.60 0.87
N GLY A 188 6.74 9.04 1.31
CA GLY A 188 6.60 10.19 2.22
C GLY A 188 7.23 9.95 3.59
N VAL A 189 7.03 8.77 4.20
CA VAL A 189 7.51 8.47 5.56
C VAL A 189 9.02 8.30 5.64
N ARG A 190 9.70 7.87 4.56
CA ARG A 190 11.16 7.75 4.51
C ARG A 190 11.89 9.04 4.92
N TYR A 191 11.28 10.19 4.66
CA TYR A 191 11.83 11.51 4.98
C TYR A 191 11.87 11.83 6.48
N PHE A 192 11.12 11.09 7.30
CA PHE A 192 11.12 11.23 8.76
C PHE A 192 12.01 10.20 9.45
N ILE A 193 12.69 9.35 8.68
CA ILE A 193 13.56 8.32 9.23
C ILE A 193 14.98 8.83 9.28
N HIS A 194 15.54 8.77 10.48
CA HIS A 194 16.93 9.07 10.71
C HIS A 194 17.82 8.07 9.98
N ILE A 195 18.79 8.56 9.24
CA ILE A 195 19.84 7.71 8.70
C ILE A 195 20.98 7.66 9.74
N PRO A 196 21.25 6.50 10.35
CA PRO A 196 22.21 6.41 11.43
C PRO A 196 23.64 6.58 10.90
N GLY A 197 24.24 7.72 11.28
CA GLY A 197 25.68 7.96 11.17
C GLY A 197 26.13 8.70 9.90
N GLU A 198 27.29 9.36 10.01
CA GLU A 198 27.99 9.94 8.86
C GLU A 198 28.43 8.82 7.92
N PHE A 199 27.79 8.68 6.77
CA PHE A 199 28.34 7.82 5.73
C PHE A 199 29.70 8.33 5.30
N VAL A 200 30.71 7.47 5.34
CA VAL A 200 32.05 7.80 4.84
C VAL A 200 32.21 7.21 3.46
N THR A 201 32.56 8.07 2.50
CA THR A 201 32.97 7.65 1.17
C THR A 201 34.36 7.03 1.27
N GLY A 202 34.46 5.73 0.99
CA GLY A 202 35.73 5.02 0.92
C GLY A 202 36.62 5.56 -0.21
N ALA A 203 37.89 5.15 -0.22
CA ALA A 203 38.83 5.52 -1.28
C ALA A 203 38.41 5.00 -2.68
N ASP A 204 37.46 4.06 -2.72
CA ASP A 204 36.80 3.51 -3.89
C ASP A 204 35.57 4.31 -4.35
N GLY A 205 35.20 5.38 -3.64
CA GLY A 205 34.03 6.20 -3.94
C GLY A 205 32.71 5.63 -3.41
N LEU A 206 32.74 4.53 -2.65
CA LEU A 206 31.53 3.88 -2.11
C LEU A 206 31.18 4.39 -0.72
N ILE A 207 29.90 4.56 -0.47
CA ILE A 207 29.35 4.92 0.85
C ILE A 207 29.41 3.70 1.77
N THR A 208 30.13 3.83 2.88
CA THR A 208 30.15 2.83 3.97
C THR A 208 29.61 3.45 5.26
N ALA A 209 28.96 2.63 6.09
CA ALA A 209 28.50 3.07 7.41
C ALA A 209 29.71 3.50 8.26
N ASN A 210 29.61 4.64 8.95
CA ASN A 210 30.66 5.09 9.86
C ASN A 210 31.02 3.93 10.82
N PRO A 211 32.29 3.52 10.93
CA PRO A 211 32.70 2.51 11.91
C PRO A 211 32.48 2.99 13.36
N THR A 212 32.28 4.30 13.57
CA THR A 212 32.00 4.96 14.85
C THR A 212 30.81 5.90 14.71
N PRO A 213 29.57 5.37 14.59
CA PRO A 213 28.39 6.23 14.45
C PRO A 213 28.22 7.07 15.72
N PRO A 214 27.85 8.37 15.62
CA PRO A 214 27.46 9.16 16.78
C PRO A 214 26.36 8.42 17.54
N PRO A 215 26.43 8.35 18.88
CA PRO A 215 25.36 7.74 19.67
C PRO A 215 24.01 8.38 19.32
N PHE A 216 22.93 7.61 19.25
CA PHE A 216 21.57 8.11 19.02
C PHE A 216 21.11 9.13 20.08
N THR A 217 21.84 9.21 21.19
CA THR A 217 21.67 10.17 22.29
C THR A 217 22.44 11.48 22.08
N SER A 218 23.26 11.59 21.02
CA SER A 218 23.97 12.82 20.69
C SER A 218 22.99 13.85 20.13
N SER A 219 23.23 15.13 20.43
CA SER A 219 22.43 16.22 19.86
C SER A 219 22.42 16.17 18.33
N LEU A 220 23.55 15.81 17.69
CA LEU A 220 23.68 15.63 16.24
C LEU A 220 22.72 14.57 15.65
N ALA A 221 22.42 13.51 16.39
CA ALA A 221 21.50 12.46 15.94
C ALA A 221 20.06 12.97 15.72
N HIS A 222 19.70 14.12 16.31
CA HIS A 222 18.37 14.72 16.17
C HIS A 222 18.23 15.67 14.96
N TYR A 223 19.31 16.00 14.24
CA TYR A 223 19.27 17.01 13.17
C TYR A 223 19.15 16.41 11.75
N ILE A 224 19.40 15.12 11.55
CA ILE A 224 19.42 14.47 10.22
C ILE A 224 18.01 14.20 9.65
N THR A 225 16.94 14.40 10.43
CA THR A 225 15.55 14.14 10.00
C THR A 225 14.77 15.37 9.53
N ASN A 226 15.46 16.47 9.23
CA ASN A 226 14.85 17.57 8.51
C ASN A 226 15.82 18.00 7.41
N LEU A 227 15.65 17.43 6.22
CA LEU A 227 16.51 17.56 5.03
C LEU A 227 16.77 19.01 4.58
N ASP A 228 16.12 19.99 5.19
CA ASP A 228 16.32 21.42 4.92
C ASP A 228 17.37 22.08 5.83
N HIS A 229 18.03 21.32 6.72
CA HIS A 229 19.07 21.85 7.62
C HIS A 229 20.48 21.34 7.37
N LEU A 230 20.65 20.28 6.58
CA LEU A 230 21.94 19.62 6.35
C LEU A 230 22.16 19.37 4.87
N ASP A 231 23.35 19.71 4.36
CA ASP A 231 23.78 19.31 3.02
C ASP A 231 24.01 17.80 3.02
N TRP A 232 23.34 17.05 2.15
CA TRP A 232 23.43 15.58 2.18
C TRP A 232 24.77 15.02 1.67
N LYS A 233 25.57 15.84 0.98
CA LYS A 233 26.89 15.45 0.46
C LYS A 233 27.99 15.77 1.46
N THR A 234 27.90 16.90 2.15
CA THR A 234 28.94 17.37 3.08
C THR A 234 28.56 17.19 4.54
N PHE A 235 27.29 16.97 4.84
CA PHE A 235 26.71 16.94 6.19
C PHE A 235 26.94 18.24 6.98
N ASP A 236 27.14 19.36 6.27
CA ASP A 236 27.23 20.70 6.88
C ASP A 236 25.84 21.30 7.11
N MET A 237 25.71 22.09 8.19
CA MET A 237 24.47 22.81 8.47
C MET A 237 24.23 23.91 7.42
N VAL A 238 23.10 23.84 6.72
CA VAL A 238 22.65 24.84 5.74
C VAL A 238 21.92 26.01 6.43
N SER A 239 21.40 25.79 7.64
CA SER A 239 20.73 26.82 8.45
C SER A 239 20.78 26.52 9.94
N ASP A 240 21.12 27.53 10.75
CA ASP A 240 21.17 27.48 12.22
C ASP A 240 19.78 27.45 12.91
N GLN A 241 18.71 27.71 12.15
CA GLN A 241 17.34 27.69 12.67
C GLN A 241 16.50 26.65 11.94
N ALA A 242 15.58 25.99 12.66
CA ALA A 242 14.55 25.12 12.08
C ALA A 242 13.66 25.94 11.13
N VAL A 243 13.74 25.69 9.83
CA VAL A 243 12.98 26.37 8.79
C VAL A 243 11.80 25.47 8.48
N TYR A 244 10.58 26.01 8.64
CA TYR A 244 9.40 25.31 8.17
C TYR A 244 9.43 25.24 6.65
N SER A 245 9.50 24.03 6.12
CA SER A 245 9.53 23.77 4.70
C SER A 245 8.15 23.26 4.26
N PRO A 246 7.52 23.85 3.24
CA PRO A 246 6.31 23.30 2.63
C PRO A 246 6.46 21.82 2.21
N GLN A 247 7.69 21.39 1.94
CA GLN A 247 8.09 20.01 1.73
C GLN A 247 7.76 19.15 2.95
N THR A 248 8.07 19.58 4.17
CA THR A 248 7.84 18.81 5.40
C THR A 248 6.35 18.52 5.62
N LEU A 249 5.47 19.50 5.41
CA LEU A 249 4.02 19.26 5.54
C LEU A 249 3.50 18.38 4.40
N ALA A 250 3.93 18.62 3.16
CA ALA A 250 3.57 17.78 2.02
C ALA A 250 4.01 16.33 2.23
N LEU A 251 5.16 16.10 2.86
CA LEU A 251 5.69 14.77 3.19
C LEU A 251 5.00 14.14 4.40
N LEU A 252 4.61 14.93 5.41
CA LEU A 252 3.86 14.44 6.57
C LEU A 252 2.49 13.92 6.13
N LEU A 253 1.75 14.75 5.38
CA LEU A 253 0.48 14.39 4.79
C LEU A 253 0.67 13.30 3.73
N GLY A 254 1.69 13.43 2.90
CA GLY A 254 2.08 12.46 1.88
C GLY A 254 2.51 11.11 2.44
N GLY A 255 2.92 11.04 3.71
CA GLY A 255 3.30 9.82 4.39
C GLY A 255 2.11 9.20 5.14
N PHE A 256 1.84 9.72 6.33
CA PHE A 256 0.92 9.09 7.27
C PHE A 256 -0.56 9.23 6.88
N LEU A 257 -0.97 10.36 6.28
CA LEU A 257 -2.34 10.51 5.79
C LEU A 257 -2.60 9.55 4.64
N LEU A 258 -1.65 9.31 3.73
CA LEU A 258 -1.84 8.33 2.66
C LEU A 258 -1.95 6.88 3.19
N TYR A 259 -1.22 6.51 4.24
CA TYR A 259 -1.45 5.24 4.94
C TYR A 259 -2.85 5.15 5.53
N ALA A 260 -3.29 6.17 6.26
CA ALA A 260 -4.63 6.20 6.85
C ALA A 260 -5.71 6.10 5.76
N ALA A 261 -5.55 6.84 4.66
CA ALA A 261 -6.47 6.80 3.53
C ALA A 261 -6.50 5.43 2.84
N SER A 262 -5.34 4.78 2.68
CA SER A 262 -5.26 3.41 2.15
C SER A 262 -6.10 2.44 2.99
N VAL A 263 -5.98 2.50 4.33
CA VAL A 263 -6.77 1.68 5.26
C VAL A 263 -8.26 2.03 5.19
N LEU A 264 -8.61 3.31 5.15
CA LEU A 264 -10.01 3.75 5.00
C LEU A 264 -10.63 3.24 3.69
N LEU A 265 -9.89 3.23 2.59
CA LEU A 265 -10.34 2.65 1.32
C LEU A 265 -10.59 1.14 1.44
N ILE A 266 -9.72 0.40 2.12
CA ILE A 266 -9.94 -1.04 2.38
C ILE A 266 -11.18 -1.27 3.25
N VAL A 267 -11.34 -0.51 4.34
CA VAL A 267 -12.48 -0.62 5.26
C VAL A 267 -13.78 -0.20 4.58
N SER A 268 -13.73 0.72 3.61
CA SER A 268 -14.91 1.14 2.86
C SER A 268 -15.52 0.00 2.04
N ILE A 269 -14.73 -0.97 1.56
CA ILE A 269 -15.17 -2.07 0.70
C ILE A 269 -16.31 -2.90 1.34
N PRO A 270 -16.15 -3.50 2.54
CA PRO A 270 -17.23 -4.24 3.19
C PRO A 270 -18.44 -3.35 3.50
N MET A 271 -18.23 -2.07 3.83
CA MET A 271 -19.32 -1.15 4.13
C MET A 271 -20.15 -0.83 2.89
N LEU A 272 -19.50 -0.54 1.76
CA LEU A 272 -20.12 -0.33 0.46
C LEU A 272 -20.83 -1.58 -0.05
N ALA A 273 -20.25 -2.76 0.21
CA ALA A 273 -20.88 -4.05 -0.08
C ALA A 273 -22.24 -4.20 0.63
N MET A 274 -22.33 -3.71 1.86
CA MET A 274 -23.56 -3.68 2.66
C MET A 274 -24.51 -2.54 2.28
N LYS A 275 -24.10 -1.62 1.41
CA LYS A 275 -24.78 -0.35 1.07
C LYS A 275 -24.82 0.69 2.20
N ASN A 276 -23.82 0.65 3.08
CA ASN A 276 -23.72 1.60 4.18
C ASN A 276 -23.13 2.93 3.69
N LYS A 277 -23.88 4.03 3.87
CA LYS A 277 -23.46 5.42 3.59
C LYS A 277 -22.10 5.78 4.15
N THR A 278 -21.78 5.31 5.35
CA THR A 278 -20.51 5.60 6.02
C THR A 278 -19.34 5.09 5.17
N GLY A 279 -19.49 3.92 4.52
CA GLY A 279 -18.47 3.41 3.58
C GLY A 279 -18.27 4.33 2.38
N TRP A 280 -19.34 4.92 1.85
CA TRP A 280 -19.26 5.88 0.75
C TRP A 280 -18.56 7.18 1.18
N TYR A 281 -18.91 7.73 2.35
CA TYR A 281 -18.21 8.91 2.88
C TYR A 281 -16.73 8.63 3.17
N MET A 282 -16.39 7.46 3.72
CA MET A 282 -14.99 7.07 3.91
C MET A 282 -14.24 7.02 2.57
N ALA A 283 -14.81 6.36 1.56
CA ALA A 283 -14.19 6.21 0.25
C ALA A 283 -14.02 7.55 -0.48
N THR A 284 -15.05 8.39 -0.51
CA THR A 284 -15.00 9.70 -1.18
C THR A 284 -14.06 10.66 -0.47
N THR A 285 -14.09 10.70 0.86
CA THR A 285 -13.18 11.54 1.67
C THR A 285 -11.73 11.10 1.48
N ALA A 286 -11.46 9.79 1.56
CA ALA A 286 -10.12 9.25 1.35
C ALA A 286 -9.62 9.57 -0.06
N ALA A 287 -10.43 9.32 -1.11
CA ALA A 287 -10.05 9.61 -2.49
C ALA A 287 -9.79 11.10 -2.75
N LEU A 288 -10.61 12.00 -2.18
CA LEU A 288 -10.37 13.44 -2.31
C LEU A 288 -9.11 13.88 -1.56
N ALA A 289 -8.94 13.43 -0.32
CA ALA A 289 -7.78 13.77 0.50
C ALA A 289 -6.48 13.28 -0.15
N THR A 290 -6.45 12.04 -0.65
CA THR A 290 -5.28 11.49 -1.33
C THR A 290 -5.03 12.18 -2.66
N ALA A 291 -6.05 12.61 -3.40
CA ALA A 291 -5.88 13.41 -4.61
C ALA A 291 -5.15 14.74 -4.30
N VAL A 292 -5.67 15.49 -3.33
CA VAL A 292 -5.08 16.79 -2.93
C VAL A 292 -3.63 16.62 -2.49
N VAL A 293 -3.38 15.69 -1.57
CA VAL A 293 -2.04 15.44 -1.03
C VAL A 293 -1.08 14.93 -2.12
N SER A 294 -1.56 14.07 -3.02
CA SER A 294 -0.71 13.53 -4.09
C SER A 294 -0.35 14.59 -5.13
N PHE A 295 -1.29 15.48 -5.52
CA PHE A 295 -0.98 16.60 -6.41
C PHE A 295 -0.05 17.62 -5.74
N GLN A 296 -0.24 17.91 -4.45
CA GLN A 296 0.70 18.75 -3.70
C GLN A 296 2.09 18.11 -3.68
N GLY A 297 2.16 16.81 -3.40
CA GLY A 297 3.40 16.04 -3.48
C GLY A 297 4.05 16.13 -4.86
N PHE A 298 3.28 16.02 -5.95
CA PHE A 298 3.79 16.20 -7.31
C PHE A 298 4.39 17.60 -7.53
N ILE A 299 3.70 18.67 -7.14
CA ILE A 299 4.18 20.06 -7.32
C ILE A 299 5.49 20.27 -6.56
N VAL A 300 5.58 19.76 -5.33
CA VAL A 300 6.72 19.99 -4.45
C VAL A 300 7.91 19.08 -4.79
N ARG A 301 7.64 17.88 -5.31
CA ARG A 301 8.64 16.83 -5.54
C ARG A 301 9.03 16.65 -7.01
N SER A 302 8.25 17.20 -7.92
CA SER A 302 8.36 16.95 -9.37
C SER A 302 8.38 15.45 -9.71
N SER A 303 7.66 14.62 -8.95
CA SER A 303 7.68 13.16 -9.09
C SER A 303 6.41 12.63 -9.78
N THR A 304 6.59 11.92 -10.90
CA THR A 304 5.50 11.35 -11.70
C THR A 304 4.69 10.30 -10.95
N GLU A 305 5.26 9.62 -9.96
CA GLU A 305 4.56 8.67 -9.09
C GLU A 305 3.46 9.37 -8.25
N TRP A 306 3.77 10.56 -7.73
CA TRP A 306 2.81 11.37 -6.98
C TRP A 306 1.70 11.90 -7.91
N LEU A 307 2.04 12.25 -9.14
CA LEU A 307 1.05 12.61 -10.15
C LEU A 307 0.10 11.45 -10.46
N GLN A 308 0.65 10.23 -10.63
CA GLN A 308 -0.16 9.03 -10.85
C GLN A 308 -1.11 8.77 -9.67
N GLY A 309 -0.61 8.86 -8.43
CA GLY A 309 -1.44 8.75 -7.23
C GLY A 309 -2.56 9.79 -7.19
N GLY A 310 -2.27 11.03 -7.58
CA GLY A 310 -3.24 12.13 -7.65
C GLY A 310 -4.32 11.90 -8.71
N VAL A 311 -3.92 11.54 -9.93
CA VAL A 311 -4.84 11.26 -11.04
C VAL A 311 -5.73 10.06 -10.74
N LEU A 312 -5.18 8.96 -10.22
CA LEU A 312 -5.94 7.77 -9.86
C LEU A 312 -6.95 8.07 -8.73
N SER A 313 -6.52 8.83 -7.70
CA SER A 313 -7.39 9.23 -6.59
C SER A 313 -8.53 10.15 -7.05
N LEU A 314 -8.23 11.13 -7.91
CA LEU A 314 -9.24 12.02 -8.49
C LEU A 314 -10.22 11.26 -9.39
N GLY A 315 -9.70 10.31 -10.18
CA GLY A 315 -10.52 9.41 -11.00
C GLY A 315 -11.49 8.59 -10.15
N LEU A 316 -11.01 7.99 -9.06
CA LEU A 316 -11.88 7.28 -8.11
C LEU A 316 -12.91 8.20 -7.47
N PHE A 317 -12.52 9.40 -7.04
CA PHE A 317 -13.44 10.39 -6.49
C PHE A 317 -14.57 10.71 -7.49
N ALA A 318 -14.24 11.00 -8.74
CA ALA A 318 -15.23 11.23 -9.79
C ALA A 318 -16.15 10.02 -10.01
N ILE A 319 -15.58 8.81 -10.09
CA ILE A 319 -16.34 7.55 -10.22
C ILE A 319 -17.37 7.41 -9.09
N LEU A 320 -17.00 7.69 -7.84
CA LEU A 320 -17.88 7.56 -6.68
C LEU A 320 -19.02 8.59 -6.65
N LEU A 321 -18.89 9.70 -7.40
CA LEU A 321 -19.93 10.73 -7.54
C LEU A 321 -20.88 10.48 -8.71
N ILE A 322 -20.49 9.70 -9.72
CA ILE A 322 -21.37 9.40 -10.86
C ILE A 322 -22.61 8.65 -10.36
N PRO A 323 -23.85 9.12 -10.69
CA PRO A 323 -25.08 8.53 -10.18
C PRO A 323 -25.23 7.02 -10.45
N ALA A 324 -24.72 6.54 -11.59
CA ALA A 324 -24.74 5.12 -11.94
C ALA A 324 -24.01 4.25 -10.92
N PHE A 325 -22.88 4.72 -10.38
CA PHE A 325 -22.13 4.00 -9.35
C PHE A 325 -22.66 4.32 -7.95
N LYS A 326 -22.97 5.58 -7.63
CA LYS A 326 -23.52 5.97 -6.33
C LYS A 326 -24.77 5.16 -5.96
N ASN A 327 -25.73 5.04 -6.88
CA ASN A 327 -26.98 4.27 -6.66
C ASN A 327 -26.77 2.75 -6.48
N LEU A 328 -25.63 2.23 -6.92
CA LEU A 328 -25.22 0.84 -6.69
C LEU A 328 -24.66 0.64 -5.28
N LEU A 329 -24.01 1.68 -4.75
CA LEU A 329 -23.18 1.67 -3.55
C LEU A 329 -23.92 2.09 -2.27
N ILE A 330 -25.00 2.88 -2.36
CA ILE A 330 -25.84 3.27 -1.23
C ILE A 330 -27.31 2.87 -1.45
N GLU A 331 -28.16 3.00 -0.42
CA GLU A 331 -29.60 2.74 -0.54
C GLU A 331 -30.30 3.82 -1.39
N LYS A 332 -31.45 3.49 -1.98
CA LYS A 332 -32.21 4.44 -2.82
C LYS A 332 -32.91 5.47 -1.93
N GLY A 333 -32.92 6.74 -2.35
CA GLY A 333 -33.59 7.84 -1.63
C GLY A 333 -32.70 8.55 -0.61
N GLU A 334 -31.42 8.21 -0.61
CA GLU A 334 -30.46 8.58 0.42
C GLU A 334 -29.27 9.40 -0.13
N GLY A 335 -29.36 9.81 -1.39
CA GLY A 335 -28.28 10.42 -2.18
C GLY A 335 -28.47 11.89 -2.48
#